data_AF-A0A430PXM6-F1
#
_entry.id   AF-A0A430PXM6-F1
#
_cell.length_a   1.000
_cell.length_b   1.000
_cell.length_c   1.000
_cell.angle_alpha   90.00
_cell.angle_beta   90.00
_cell.angle_gamma   90.00
#
_symmetry.space_group_name_H-M   'P 1'
#
loop_
_entity.id
_entity.type
_entity.pdbx_description
1 polymer ?
#
loop_
_entity_poly.entity_id
_entity_poly.type
_entity_poly.pdbx_seq_one_letter_code
_entity_poly.pdbx_strand_id
1 'polypeptide(L)'
;MKDLKHTRDMILQHKYEIVGIGEDLKHTRDMILQHKYEIVGIGEIGLDFTPTICSTNELQDLQKSIFTIQIQLAKQLNLPVNVHSRSAGKETIDILKSE
;
A
#
# COMPACT_ATOMS: atom_id res chain seq x y z
N MET A 1 13.24 -19.37 -11.24
CA MET A 1 13.05 -19.12 -9.79
C MET A 1 13.98 -17.96 -9.40
N LYS A 2 13.60 -16.72 -9.71
CA LYS A 2 14.40 -15.52 -9.41
C LYS A 2 13.53 -14.57 -8.58
N ASP A 3 13.88 -14.50 -7.30
CA ASP A 3 13.67 -13.43 -6.32
C ASP A 3 12.47 -12.49 -6.49
N LEU A 4 11.30 -12.95 -6.02
CA LEU A 4 10.16 -12.11 -5.60
C LEU A 4 10.38 -11.45 -4.21
N LYS A 5 11.63 -11.24 -3.80
CA LYS A 5 11.95 -10.64 -2.48
C LYS A 5 11.79 -9.13 -2.46
N HIS A 6 11.95 -8.43 -3.58
CA HIS A 6 11.91 -6.96 -3.59
C HIS A 6 10.51 -6.36 -3.59
N THR A 7 9.50 -7.08 -4.09
CA THR A 7 8.09 -6.65 -3.95
C THR A 7 7.53 -6.88 -2.54
N ARG A 8 8.24 -7.63 -1.68
CA ARG A 8 7.85 -7.84 -0.27
C ARG A 8 8.16 -6.63 0.61
N ASP A 9 9.08 -5.77 0.20
CA ASP A 9 9.42 -4.57 0.98
C ASP A 9 8.35 -3.46 0.90
N MET A 10 7.32 -3.64 0.08
CA MET A 10 6.16 -2.74 0.05
C MET A 10 5.15 -3.03 1.17
N ILE A 11 5.35 -4.10 1.95
CA ILE A 11 4.41 -4.56 2.97
C ILE A 11 5.22 -5.04 4.19
N LEU A 12 5.29 -4.18 5.21
CA LEU A 12 5.62 -4.42 6.62
C LEU A 12 7.03 -4.06 7.10
N GLN A 13 7.07 -3.01 7.92
CA GLN A 13 7.71 -3.14 9.21
C GLN A 13 6.67 -3.58 10.25
N HIS A 14 6.88 -4.80 10.76
CA HIS A 14 6.30 -5.44 11.95
C HIS A 14 4.92 -6.13 11.86
N LYS A 15 5.02 -7.45 11.60
CA LYS A 15 4.36 -8.56 12.30
C LYS A 15 2.98 -9.10 11.88
N TYR A 16 2.40 -8.72 10.74
CA TYR A 16 1.33 -9.51 10.10
C TYR A 16 1.39 -9.37 8.57
N GLU A 17 1.90 -10.40 7.87
CA GLU A 17 1.94 -10.48 6.39
C GLU A 17 0.51 -10.46 5.82
N ILE A 18 0.16 -9.41 5.07
CA ILE A 18 -1.07 -9.32 4.27
C ILE A 18 -0.67 -8.99 2.83
N VAL A 19 -0.65 -10.02 1.98
CA VAL A 19 -0.46 -9.94 0.53
C VAL A 19 -1.70 -10.54 -0.18
N GLY A 20 -2.60 -9.69 -0.70
CA GLY A 20 -3.74 -10.17 -1.51
C GLY A 20 -4.82 -9.12 -1.80
N ILE A 21 -5.10 -8.87 -3.08
CA ILE A 21 -6.08 -7.85 -3.49
C ILE A 21 -7.49 -8.45 -3.38
N GLY A 22 -8.25 -8.10 -2.34
CA GLY A 22 -9.67 -8.46 -2.17
C GLY A 22 -10.01 -9.05 -0.80
N GLU A 23 -9.76 -10.34 -0.60
CA GLU A 23 -10.03 -11.02 0.70
C GLU A 23 -9.13 -10.47 1.81
N ASP A 24 -7.89 -10.11 1.48
CA ASP A 24 -6.91 -9.65 2.44
C ASP A 24 -7.18 -8.23 2.95
N LEU A 25 -7.88 -7.39 2.17
CA LEU A 25 -8.28 -6.05 2.62
C LEU A 25 -9.41 -6.10 3.65
N LYS A 26 -10.33 -7.06 3.53
CA LYS A 26 -11.34 -7.30 4.57
C LYS A 26 -10.70 -7.79 5.85
N HIS A 27 -9.77 -8.76 5.73
CA HIS A 27 -9.01 -9.26 6.87
C HIS A 27 -8.19 -8.14 7.54
N THR A 28 -7.53 -7.31 6.74
CA THR A 28 -6.80 -6.11 7.20
C THR A 28 -7.72 -5.20 8.01
N ARG A 29 -8.90 -4.87 7.48
CA ARG A 29 -9.86 -4.02 8.18
C ARG A 29 -10.26 -4.62 9.53
N ASP A 30 -10.60 -5.91 9.55
CA ASP A 30 -11.05 -6.58 10.76
C ASP A 30 -9.95 -6.62 11.82
N MET A 31 -8.70 -6.91 11.43
CA MET A 31 -7.54 -6.84 12.34
C MET A 31 -7.32 -5.41 12.87
N ILE A 32 -7.43 -4.39 12.01
CA ILE A 32 -7.28 -3.00 12.46
C ILE A 32 -8.34 -2.65 13.51
N LEU A 33 -9.59 -3.09 13.30
CA LEU A 33 -10.66 -2.84 14.25
C LEU A 33 -10.48 -3.60 15.57
N GLN A 34 -9.97 -4.83 15.51
CA GLN A 34 -9.64 -5.63 16.71
C GLN A 34 -8.54 -4.99 17.56
N HIS A 35 -7.57 -4.33 16.93
CA HIS A 35 -6.43 -3.69 17.59
C HIS A 35 -6.45 -2.16 17.49
N LYS A 36 -7.65 -1.56 17.44
CA LYS A 36 -7.83 -0.11 17.17
C LYS A 36 -7.17 0.85 18.16
N TYR A 37 -6.74 0.36 19.33
CA TYR A 37 -6.02 1.15 20.35
C TYR A 37 -4.50 1.02 20.24
N GLU A 38 -4.01 0.06 19.46
CA GLU A 38 -2.59 -0.22 19.24
C GLU A 38 -2.13 0.28 17.86
N ILE A 39 -3.04 0.22 16.88
CA ILE A 39 -2.77 0.62 15.49
C ILE A 39 -3.02 2.12 15.32
N VAL A 40 -1.97 2.83 14.91
CA VAL A 40 -1.95 4.30 14.81
C VAL A 40 -1.89 4.82 13.37
N GLY A 41 -1.81 3.94 12.36
CA GLY A 41 -1.67 4.33 10.95
C GLY A 41 -1.64 3.14 10.00
N ILE A 42 -1.77 3.41 8.69
CA ILE A 42 -1.65 2.41 7.61
C ILE A 42 -0.35 2.66 6.83
N GLY A 43 0.50 1.65 6.71
CA GLY A 43 1.78 1.78 6.02
C GLY A 43 2.64 0.52 6.10
N GLU A 44 3.69 0.41 5.29
CA GLU A 44 4.07 1.34 4.21
C GLU A 44 3.18 1.12 2.97
N ILE A 45 2.67 2.21 2.37
CA ILE A 45 1.84 2.16 1.15
C ILE A 45 2.39 3.13 0.11
N GLY A 46 2.12 2.96 -1.18
CA GLY A 46 2.54 3.94 -2.17
C GLY A 46 2.98 3.33 -3.49
N LEU A 47 3.92 4.01 -4.16
CA LEU A 47 4.35 3.68 -5.51
C LEU A 47 5.88 3.52 -5.57
N ASP A 48 6.33 2.47 -6.26
CA ASP A 48 7.73 2.27 -6.64
C ASP A 48 7.82 2.02 -8.14
N PHE A 49 8.22 3.06 -8.88
CA PHE A 49 8.39 3.03 -10.33
C PHE A 49 9.84 2.79 -10.74
N THR A 50 10.66 2.22 -9.87
CA THR A 50 11.99 1.76 -10.25
C THR A 50 11.85 0.72 -11.37
N PRO A 51 12.60 0.81 -12.49
CA PRO A 51 12.42 -0.06 -13.65
C PRO A 51 12.52 -1.57 -13.36
N THR A 52 13.24 -1.96 -12.29
CA THR A 52 13.33 -3.35 -11.84
C THR A 52 12.09 -3.86 -11.13
N ILE A 53 11.28 -2.95 -10.56
CA ILE A 53 10.03 -3.23 -9.83
C ILE A 53 8.83 -3.03 -10.75
N CYS A 54 8.84 -1.95 -11.52
CA CYS A 54 7.73 -1.53 -12.37
C CYS A 54 8.20 -1.32 -13.81
N SER A 55 8.23 -2.41 -14.57
CA SER A 55 8.71 -2.41 -15.95
C SER A 55 7.61 -2.22 -17.00
N THR A 56 6.34 -2.25 -16.60
CA THR A 56 5.19 -2.14 -17.51
C THR A 56 4.17 -1.12 -17.00
N ASN A 57 3.40 -0.55 -17.93
CA ASN A 57 2.29 0.36 -17.59
C ASN A 57 1.21 -0.37 -16.78
N GLU A 58 0.93 -1.64 -17.08
CA GLU A 58 -0.01 -2.45 -16.32
C GLU A 58 0.37 -2.58 -14.85
N LEU A 59 1.68 -2.73 -14.55
CA LEU A 59 2.17 -2.74 -13.18
C LEU A 59 2.05 -1.37 -12.51
N GLN A 60 2.26 -0.27 -13.24
CA GLN A 60 2.05 1.08 -12.70
C GLN A 60 0.58 1.28 -12.34
N ASP A 61 -0.33 0.91 -13.24
CA ASP A 61 -1.77 1.07 -13.02
C ASP A 61 -2.27 0.18 -11.89
N LEU A 62 -1.73 -1.04 -11.76
CA LEU A 62 -1.99 -1.92 -10.62
C LEU A 62 -1.53 -1.27 -9.31
N GLN A 63 -0.29 -0.77 -9.24
CA GLN A 63 0.22 -0.09 -8.04
C GLN A 63 -0.66 1.11 -7.66
N LYS A 64 -1.05 1.95 -8.63
CA LYS A 64 -1.95 3.08 -8.41
C LYS A 64 -3.30 2.63 -7.86
N SER A 65 -3.89 1.58 -8.43
CA SER A 65 -5.19 1.06 -7.97
C SER A 65 -5.13 0.55 -6.52
N ILE A 66 -4.07 -0.18 -6.16
CA ILE A 66 -3.86 -0.68 -4.79
C ILE A 66 -3.65 0.50 -3.83
N PHE A 67 -2.81 1.47 -4.21
CA PHE A 67 -2.54 2.64 -3.39
C PHE A 67 -3.81 3.44 -3.11
N THR A 68 -4.66 3.67 -4.13
CA THR A 68 -5.97 4.31 -3.96
C THR A 68 -6.85 3.55 -2.97
N ILE A 69 -6.96 2.23 -3.09
CA ILE A 69 -7.78 1.41 -2.19
C ILE A 69 -7.26 1.50 -0.74
N GLN A 70 -5.94 1.50 -0.54
CA GLN A 70 -5.32 1.63 0.77
C GLN A 70 -5.56 3.01 1.40
N ILE A 71 -5.48 4.09 0.62
CA ILE A 71 -5.84 5.45 1.07
C ILE A 71 -7.30 5.51 1.48
N GLN A 72 -8.20 4.93 0.68
CA GLN A 72 -9.63 4.90 0.99
C GLN A 72 -9.91 4.14 2.30
N LEU A 73 -9.21 3.03 2.54
CA LEU A 73 -9.30 2.31 3.80
C LEU A 73 -8.81 3.16 4.98
N ALA A 74 -7.67 3.85 4.84
CA ALA A 74 -7.15 4.74 5.87
C ALA A 74 -8.13 5.86 6.21
N LYS A 75 -8.75 6.47 5.20
CA LYS A 75 -9.80 7.49 5.37
C LYS A 75 -11.03 6.93 6.09
N GLN A 76 -11.50 5.74 5.70
CA GLN A 76 -12.64 5.09 6.37
C GLN A 76 -12.38 4.81 7.85
N LEU A 77 -11.13 4.51 8.20
CA LEU A 77 -10.71 4.20 9.57
C LEU A 77 -10.21 5.44 10.33
N ASN A 78 -10.18 6.60 9.69
CA ASN A 78 -9.62 7.85 10.22
C ASN A 78 -8.18 7.67 10.76
N LEU A 79 -7.35 6.97 9.99
CA LEU A 79 -5.95 6.70 10.31
C LEU A 79 -5.02 7.46 9.35
N PRO A 80 -3.88 7.99 9.85
CA PRO A 80 -2.85 8.55 8.98
C PRO A 80 -2.18 7.46 8.14
N VAL A 81 -1.56 7.86 7.03
CA VAL A 81 -0.82 6.97 6.13
C VAL A 81 0.69 7.24 6.17
N ASN A 82 1.50 6.19 6.09
CA ASN A 82 2.94 6.29 5.83
C ASN A 82 3.22 5.91 4.37
N VAL A 83 3.74 6.85 3.58
CA VAL A 83 3.75 6.77 2.11
C VAL A 83 5.16 6.62 1.53
N HIS A 84 5.34 5.60 0.69
CA HIS A 84 6.48 5.38 -0.20
C HIS A 84 6.27 6.01 -1.58
N SER A 85 7.32 6.58 -2.19
CA SER A 85 7.22 7.22 -3.51
C SER A 85 8.49 7.15 -4.35
N ARG A 86 9.17 5.99 -4.38
CA ARG A 86 10.42 5.84 -5.14
C ARG A 86 10.15 5.96 -6.65
N SER A 87 10.82 6.93 -7.28
CA SER A 87 10.68 7.24 -8.71
C SER A 87 9.24 7.55 -9.16
N ALA A 88 8.34 7.88 -8.23
CA ALA A 88 6.90 8.03 -8.49
C ALA A 88 6.28 9.25 -7.77
N GLY A 89 7.12 10.22 -7.36
CA GLY A 89 6.68 11.32 -6.48
C GLY A 89 5.55 12.18 -7.04
N LYS A 90 5.52 12.42 -8.35
CA LYS A 90 4.45 13.20 -8.98
C LYS A 90 3.11 12.46 -8.89
N GLU A 91 3.11 11.19 -9.30
CA GLU A 91 1.93 10.34 -9.31
C GLU A 91 1.42 10.08 -7.88
N THR A 92 2.33 9.89 -6.92
CA THR A 92 1.97 9.76 -5.51
C THR A 92 1.21 11.00 -5.02
N ILE A 93 1.74 12.20 -5.27
CA ILE A 93 1.10 13.45 -4.82
C ILE A 93 -0.22 13.70 -5.56
N ASP A 94 -0.27 13.41 -6.85
CA ASP A 94 -1.49 13.59 -7.66
C ASP A 94 -2.63 12.68 -7.13
N ILE A 95 -2.34 11.42 -6.77
CA ILE A 95 -3.32 10.51 -6.15
C ILE A 95 -3.74 10.99 -4.75
N LEU A 96 -2.78 11.37 -3.91
CA LEU A 96 -3.10 11.86 -2.55
C LEU A 96 -3.95 13.13 -2.56
N LYS A 97 -3.85 13.96 -3.60
CA LYS A 97 -4.67 15.16 -3.76
C LYS A 97 -6.06 14.86 -4.34
N SER A 98 -6.22 13.78 -5.10
CA SER A 98 -7.51 13.41 -5.70
C SER A 98 -8.42 12.66 -4.72
N GLU A 99 -7.85 12.02 -3.71
CA GLU A 99 -8.59 11.32 -2.65
C GLU A 99 -8.93 12.24 -1.48
#